data_AF-A0A914ZJK5-F1
#
_entry.id   AF-A0A914ZJK5-F1
#
_cell.length_a   1.000
_cell.length_b   1.000
_cell.length_c   1.000
_cell.angle_alpha   90.00
_cell.angle_beta   90.00
_cell.angle_gamma   90.00
#
_symmetry.space_group_name_H-M   'P 1'
#
loop_
_entity.id
_entity.type
_entity.pdbx_description
1 polymer ?
#
loop_
_entity_poly.entity_id
_entity_poly.type
_entity_poly.pdbx_seq_one_letter_code
_entity_poly.pdbx_strand_id
1 'polypeptide(L)'
;MRVCRCEIKCRSSSSCGSLKGETVSAFRSKRKLLLILTTLIIALVLAVYFLRESLPTNVFLWTSSLLTSLKSHMGNSSSAAAVLGVLQTAYEQSQRIAYAIQPQDNQTLISTPLTPASAPAPMLPPTPITSSRNRSEQYVMMIPDQEDVLSSAVEKPQFACDETNSPNYMIYCQGELLHAVMMLNIFKDSKTFVDKPLKRDPEIVAAEFKDQFPGTITSNDREAVREFVNANFNEEGHELEECELVDWQKEPEQLLSIEDPDLRQFALQVNLIWKKLCRTIKKEVVEHPRRHSLIYVPNEFVVPGGRFREFYYWDTYWVIKGLLASGMHQTCKKMILNFHYLVDTIGFIPNGGRVYYLRRSQPPMFIPMIYEYHMATEDDEFLLSMLNSMEKVATTYNRKVVDTSWFVE
;
A
#
# COMPACT_ATOMS: atom_id res chain seq x y z
N MET A 1 -25.36 -10.12 -28.36
CA MET A 1 -24.58 -10.82 -29.42
C MET A 1 -24.11 -9.81 -30.46
N ARG A 2 -22.80 -9.55 -30.52
CA ARG A 2 -22.04 -9.15 -31.71
C ARG A 2 -20.56 -9.37 -31.36
N VAL A 3 -20.02 -10.46 -31.89
CA VAL A 3 -18.64 -10.90 -31.75
C VAL A 3 -17.85 -10.24 -32.89
N CYS A 4 -16.83 -9.44 -32.58
CA CYS A 4 -15.84 -9.03 -33.58
C CYS A 4 -14.68 -10.04 -33.55
N ARG A 5 -14.70 -10.93 -34.54
CA ARG A 5 -13.65 -11.88 -34.89
C ARG A 5 -12.64 -11.12 -35.77
N CYS A 6 -11.40 -10.94 -35.33
CA CYS A 6 -10.32 -10.49 -36.21
C CYS A 6 -9.69 -11.71 -36.88
N GLU A 7 -10.08 -11.97 -38.14
CA GLU A 7 -9.37 -12.87 -39.04
C GLU A 7 -8.15 -12.15 -39.64
N ILE A 8 -6.98 -12.75 -39.48
CA ILE A 8 -5.75 -12.34 -40.16
C ILE A 8 -5.86 -12.81 -41.61
N LYS A 9 -5.99 -11.88 -42.55
CA LYS A 9 -5.96 -12.16 -43.99
C LYS A 9 -4.63 -11.67 -44.57
N CYS A 10 -3.72 -12.61 -44.85
CA CYS A 10 -2.56 -12.36 -45.69
C CYS A 10 -3.03 -11.91 -47.08
N ARG A 11 -2.54 -10.76 -47.56
CA ARG A 11 -2.49 -10.43 -48.98
C ARG A 11 -1.08 -9.96 -49.35
N SER A 12 -0.47 -10.74 -50.21
CA SER A 12 0.67 -10.39 -51.04
C SER A 12 0.30 -9.27 -52.03
N SER A 13 1.08 -8.19 -52.06
CA SER A 13 1.47 -7.53 -53.31
C SER A 13 2.47 -6.40 -53.03
N SER A 14 3.59 -6.52 -53.73
CA SER A 14 4.68 -5.58 -53.91
C SER A 14 4.25 -4.16 -54.31
N SER A 15 4.46 -3.18 -53.42
CA SER A 15 4.91 -1.80 -53.73
C SER A 15 4.76 -0.90 -52.50
N CYS A 16 5.82 -0.74 -51.70
CA CYS A 16 6.08 0.54 -51.04
C CYS A 16 7.53 0.53 -50.54
N GLY A 17 8.38 1.27 -51.24
CA GLY A 17 9.79 1.41 -50.93
C GLY A 17 10.05 2.11 -49.61
N SER A 18 11.13 1.66 -48.96
CA SER A 18 12.13 2.44 -48.23
C SER A 18 11.69 3.79 -47.66
N LEU A 19 11.09 3.79 -46.46
CA LEU A 19 10.99 4.92 -45.52
C LEU A 19 10.44 4.43 -44.16
N LYS A 20 11.12 3.48 -43.49
CA LYS A 20 10.66 2.97 -42.16
C LYS A 20 11.75 2.68 -41.11
N GLY A 21 13.04 2.83 -41.42
CA GLY A 21 14.11 2.48 -40.48
C GLY A 21 14.36 3.52 -39.38
N GLU A 22 14.50 4.79 -39.75
CA GLU A 22 14.99 5.83 -38.81
C GLU A 22 13.89 6.40 -37.92
N THR A 23 12.66 6.53 -38.41
CA THR A 23 11.55 7.17 -37.68
C THR A 23 11.02 6.29 -36.55
N VAL A 24 10.98 4.96 -36.73
CA VAL A 24 10.52 4.00 -35.71
C VAL A 24 11.57 3.81 -34.62
N SER A 25 12.85 3.84 -34.97
CA SER A 25 13.97 3.83 -34.02
C SER A 25 13.99 5.09 -33.15
N ALA A 26 13.82 6.27 -33.77
CA ALA A 26 13.74 7.55 -33.05
C ALA A 26 12.50 7.64 -32.15
N PHE A 27 11.35 7.08 -32.55
CA PHE A 27 10.14 7.05 -31.74
C PHE A 27 10.24 6.07 -30.55
N ARG A 28 10.91 4.92 -30.74
CA ARG A 28 11.25 3.97 -29.67
C ARG A 28 12.25 4.56 -28.67
N SER A 29 13.26 5.28 -29.16
CA SER A 29 14.27 5.94 -28.33
C SER A 29 13.67 7.07 -27.48
N LYS A 30 12.82 7.92 -28.06
CA LYS A 30 12.12 8.99 -27.33
C LYS A 30 11.12 8.46 -26.30
N ARG A 31 10.42 7.34 -26.57
CA ARG A 31 9.55 6.67 -25.58
C ARG A 31 10.33 6.02 -24.45
N LYS A 32 11.47 5.38 -24.73
CA LYS A 32 12.37 4.84 -23.69
C LYS A 32 12.91 5.96 -22.80
N LEU A 33 13.36 7.06 -23.39
CA LEU A 33 13.85 8.22 -22.63
C LEU A 33 12.75 8.83 -21.75
N LEU A 34 11.51 8.95 -22.28
CA LEU A 34 10.37 9.47 -21.51
C LEU A 34 9.95 8.54 -20.36
N LEU A 35 9.98 7.21 -20.57
CA LEU A 35 9.74 6.20 -19.53
C LEU A 35 10.84 6.21 -18.47
N ILE A 36 12.10 6.36 -18.88
CA ILE A 36 13.24 6.47 -17.95
C ILE A 36 13.10 7.77 -17.13
N LEU A 37 12.80 8.90 -17.76
CA LEU A 37 12.58 10.18 -17.07
C LEU A 37 11.39 10.13 -16.11
N THR A 38 10.26 9.53 -16.50
CA THR A 38 9.11 9.36 -15.59
C THR A 38 9.42 8.41 -14.44
N THR A 39 10.17 7.32 -14.69
CA THR A 39 10.61 6.39 -13.65
C THR A 39 11.58 7.05 -12.68
N LEU A 40 12.53 7.86 -13.18
CA LEU A 40 13.47 8.62 -12.35
C LEU A 40 12.76 9.70 -11.53
N ILE A 41 11.75 10.39 -12.09
CA ILE A 41 10.96 11.39 -11.35
C ILE A 41 10.13 10.72 -10.24
N ILE A 42 9.49 9.59 -10.52
CA ILE A 42 8.74 8.83 -9.51
C ILE A 42 9.69 8.29 -8.44
N ALA A 43 10.85 7.75 -8.82
CA ALA A 43 11.87 7.31 -7.89
C ALA A 43 12.43 8.45 -7.04
N LEU A 44 12.59 9.66 -7.60
CA LEU A 44 13.01 10.85 -6.87
C LEU A 44 11.94 11.30 -5.86
N VAL A 45 10.67 11.29 -6.25
CA VAL A 45 9.53 11.61 -5.36
C VAL A 45 9.43 10.60 -4.22
N LEU A 46 9.62 9.31 -4.51
CA LEU A 46 9.62 8.25 -3.50
C LEU A 46 10.88 8.32 -2.61
N ALA A 47 12.06 8.61 -3.16
CA ALA A 47 13.30 8.77 -2.38
C ALA A 47 13.20 9.96 -1.42
N VAL A 48 12.61 11.07 -1.86
CA VAL A 48 12.33 12.25 -1.02
C VAL A 48 11.28 11.94 0.05
N TYR A 49 10.29 11.08 -0.25
CA TYR A 49 9.31 10.59 0.73
C TYR A 49 9.94 9.69 1.81
N PHE A 50 10.92 8.85 1.45
CA PHE A 50 11.58 7.93 2.39
C PHE A 50 12.70 8.54 3.23
N LEU A 51 13.34 9.63 2.80
CA LEU A 51 14.50 10.23 3.48
C LEU A 51 14.20 11.17 4.66
N ARG A 52 12.92 11.44 4.96
CA ARG A 52 12.48 12.11 6.21
C ARG A 52 13.28 13.37 6.59
N GLU A 53 13.48 14.30 5.67
CA GLU A 53 13.85 15.68 6.01
C GLU A 53 12.87 16.68 5.39
N SER A 54 12.44 17.61 6.23
CA SER A 54 11.54 18.71 5.94
C SER A 54 12.05 19.55 4.77
N LEU A 55 11.38 19.50 3.62
CA LEU A 55 11.72 20.37 2.50
C LEU A 55 11.03 21.74 2.63
N PRO A 56 11.74 22.85 2.33
CA PRO A 56 11.15 24.18 2.27
C PRO A 56 10.22 24.31 1.06
N THR A 57 9.24 25.21 1.18
CA THR A 57 8.18 25.58 0.22
C THR A 57 8.65 25.84 -1.23
N ASN A 58 9.95 26.02 -1.46
CA ASN A 58 10.54 26.26 -2.78
C ASN A 58 10.55 25.03 -3.73
N VAL A 59 10.47 23.80 -3.20
CA VAL A 59 10.40 22.58 -4.05
C VAL A 59 9.06 22.48 -4.79
N PHE A 60 7.99 23.02 -4.20
CA PHE A 60 6.66 23.06 -4.83
C PHE A 60 6.55 24.10 -5.96
N LEU A 61 7.39 25.15 -5.95
CA LEU A 61 7.47 26.13 -7.04
C LEU A 61 8.23 25.57 -8.25
N TRP A 62 9.25 24.74 -8.02
CA TRP A 62 10.03 24.08 -9.09
C TRP A 62 9.21 23.06 -9.88
N THR A 63 8.38 22.28 -9.20
CA THR A 63 7.52 21.26 -9.83
C THR A 63 6.43 21.88 -10.72
N SER A 64 5.86 23.02 -10.32
CA SER A 64 4.91 23.79 -11.12
C SER A 64 5.54 24.38 -12.40
N SER A 65 6.76 24.92 -12.28
CA SER A 65 7.49 25.47 -13.43
C SER A 65 7.91 24.37 -14.42
N LEU A 66 8.30 23.19 -13.93
CA LEU A 66 8.65 22.03 -14.74
C LEU A 66 7.42 21.46 -15.49
N LEU A 67 6.26 21.36 -14.82
CA LEU A 67 5.00 20.93 -15.46
C LEU A 67 4.55 21.90 -16.56
N THR A 68 4.72 23.20 -16.32
CA THR A 68 4.38 24.26 -17.29
C THR A 68 5.31 24.22 -18.50
N SER A 69 6.60 23.98 -18.28
CA SER A 69 7.60 23.82 -19.34
C SER A 69 7.37 22.53 -20.16
N LEU A 70 7.01 21.42 -19.51
CA LEU A 70 6.63 20.16 -20.17
C LEU A 70 5.34 20.29 -21.01
N LYS A 71 4.34 21.06 -20.54
CA LYS A 71 3.13 21.39 -21.33
C LYS A 71 3.48 22.18 -22.59
N SER A 72 4.46 23.07 -22.53
CA SER A 72 4.89 23.87 -23.70
C SER A 72 5.65 23.04 -24.76
N HIS A 73 6.38 21.99 -24.34
CA HIS A 73 7.24 21.21 -25.22
C HIS A 73 6.56 19.99 -25.88
N MET A 74 5.49 19.45 -25.30
CA MET A 74 4.96 18.13 -25.74
C MET A 74 3.95 18.14 -26.89
N GLY A 75 3.37 19.29 -27.27
CA GLY A 75 2.41 19.37 -28.38
C GLY A 75 1.12 18.52 -28.21
N ASN A 76 0.08 18.84 -28.98
CA ASN A 76 -1.24 18.20 -28.87
C ASN A 76 -1.30 16.79 -29.49
N SER A 77 -0.61 15.82 -28.87
CA SER A 77 -0.82 14.39 -29.16
C SER A 77 -1.59 13.70 -28.02
N SER A 78 -2.46 12.76 -28.37
CA SER A 78 -3.32 12.02 -27.42
C SER A 78 -2.53 11.29 -26.33
N SER A 79 -1.29 10.88 -26.63
CA SER A 79 -0.37 10.26 -25.67
C SER A 79 0.26 11.26 -24.70
N ALA A 80 0.51 12.50 -25.12
CA ALA A 80 1.01 13.56 -24.24
C ALA A 80 -0.06 14.00 -23.23
N ALA A 81 -1.33 14.03 -23.64
CA ALA A 81 -2.46 14.33 -22.75
C ALA A 81 -2.65 13.28 -21.64
N ALA A 82 -2.46 11.99 -21.96
CA ALA A 82 -2.53 10.92 -20.97
C ALA A 82 -1.39 11.01 -19.93
N VAL A 83 -0.16 11.27 -20.37
CA VAL A 83 0.99 11.45 -19.47
C VAL A 83 0.86 12.71 -18.62
N LEU A 84 0.39 13.82 -19.21
CA LEU A 84 0.10 15.05 -18.47
C LEU A 84 -1.03 14.85 -17.46
N GLY A 85 -2.05 14.06 -17.77
CA GLY A 85 -3.13 13.71 -16.85
C GLY A 85 -2.62 12.90 -15.64
N VAL A 86 -1.75 11.92 -15.87
CA VAL A 86 -1.13 11.13 -14.78
C VAL A 86 -0.23 12.01 -13.90
N LEU A 87 0.58 12.88 -14.50
CA LEU A 87 1.45 13.80 -13.75
C LEU A 87 0.67 14.87 -12.97
N GLN A 88 -0.40 15.42 -13.57
CA GLN A 88 -1.30 16.38 -12.91
C GLN A 88 -2.02 15.73 -11.73
N THR A 89 -2.49 14.48 -11.89
CA THR A 89 -3.15 13.72 -10.82
C THR A 89 -2.18 13.42 -9.67
N ALA A 90 -0.95 13.00 -9.99
CA ALA A 90 0.10 12.76 -8.98
C ALA A 90 0.49 14.06 -8.25
N TYR A 91 0.57 15.19 -8.96
CA TYR A 91 0.81 16.52 -8.37
C TYR A 91 -0.31 16.95 -7.43
N GLU A 92 -1.57 16.88 -7.86
CA GLU A 92 -2.73 17.23 -7.03
C GLU A 92 -2.87 16.33 -5.80
N GLN A 93 -2.52 15.04 -5.93
CA GLN A 93 -2.44 14.12 -4.79
C GLN A 93 -1.35 14.52 -3.80
N SER A 94 -0.15 14.88 -4.28
CA SER A 94 0.94 15.34 -3.39
C SER A 94 0.59 16.61 -2.63
N GLN A 95 -0.16 17.54 -3.23
CA GLN A 95 -0.64 18.76 -2.57
C GLN A 95 -1.67 18.46 -1.48
N ARG A 96 -2.60 17.54 -1.72
CA ARG A 96 -3.63 17.16 -0.74
C ARG A 96 -3.06 16.41 0.45
N ILE A 97 -2.05 15.56 0.22
CA ILE A 97 -1.32 14.86 1.28
C ILE A 97 -0.48 15.84 2.10
N ALA A 98 0.15 16.84 1.47
CA ALA A 98 0.87 17.90 2.19
C ALA A 98 -0.05 18.76 3.09
N TYR A 99 -1.31 18.98 2.68
CA TYR A 99 -2.31 19.67 3.48
C TYR A 99 -2.79 18.84 4.69
N ALA A 100 -2.90 17.51 4.51
CA ALA A 100 -3.36 16.59 5.56
C ALA A 100 -2.30 16.27 6.64
N ILE A 101 -1.01 16.56 6.39
CA ILE A 101 0.11 16.25 7.28
C ILE A 101 0.55 17.46 8.12
N GLN A 102 -0.06 18.64 7.96
CA GLN A 102 0.25 19.76 8.84
C GLN A 102 -0.15 19.46 10.30
N PRO A 103 0.74 19.64 11.29
CA PRO A 103 0.34 19.58 12.68
C PRO A 103 -0.66 20.71 12.95
N GLN A 104 -1.88 20.34 13.34
CA GLN A 104 -2.87 21.26 13.90
C GLN A 104 -2.40 21.67 15.31
N ASP A 105 -1.43 22.58 15.38
CA ASP A 105 -1.10 23.28 16.61
C ASP A 105 -1.19 24.79 16.41
N ASN A 106 -1.97 25.39 17.30
CA ASN A 106 -2.13 26.82 17.59
C ASN A 106 -2.72 27.72 16.49
N GLN A 107 -4.04 27.89 16.56
CA GLN A 107 -4.66 29.19 16.30
C GLN A 107 -4.06 30.22 17.26
N THR A 108 -2.97 30.84 16.81
CA THR A 108 -2.36 31.99 17.46
C THR A 108 -3.10 33.22 16.96
N LEU A 109 -3.73 33.91 17.90
CA LEU A 109 -4.33 35.24 17.75
C LEU A 109 -3.41 36.17 16.94
N ILE A 110 -3.89 36.65 15.80
CA ILE A 110 -3.34 37.83 15.13
C ILE A 110 -4.45 38.87 14.97
N SER A 111 -4.32 39.88 15.84
CA SER A 111 -4.98 41.18 15.85
C SER A 111 -4.67 42.02 14.61
N THR A 112 -5.66 42.74 14.07
CA THR A 112 -5.56 44.06 13.41
C THR A 112 -6.97 44.69 13.32
N PRO A 113 -7.16 46.00 13.07
CA PRO A 113 -7.27 47.04 14.09
C PRO A 113 -8.67 47.71 14.16
N LEU A 114 -8.87 48.45 15.25
CA LEU A 114 -10.05 49.25 15.64
C LEU A 114 -10.52 50.29 14.61
N THR A 115 -11.84 50.52 14.57
CA THR A 115 -12.51 51.85 14.48
C THR A 115 -13.99 51.73 14.94
N PRO A 116 -14.68 52.83 15.37
CA PRO A 116 -15.24 52.87 16.72
C PRO A 116 -16.78 52.99 16.85
N ALA A 117 -17.23 52.80 18.10
CA ALA A 117 -18.34 53.45 18.81
C ALA A 117 -19.78 52.93 18.63
N SER A 118 -20.31 52.32 19.69
CA SER A 118 -21.51 52.81 20.41
C SER A 118 -21.53 52.28 21.86
N ALA A 119 -22.09 53.08 22.76
CA ALA A 119 -21.93 53.05 24.23
C ALA A 119 -22.92 52.09 24.96
N PRO A 120 -22.80 51.90 26.30
CA PRO A 120 -23.05 50.62 26.99
C PRO A 120 -24.42 50.47 27.67
N ALA A 121 -24.75 49.23 28.08
CA ALA A 121 -25.80 48.91 29.07
C ALA A 121 -25.16 48.41 30.40
N PRO A 122 -25.80 48.60 31.58
CA PRO A 122 -25.12 48.57 32.88
C PRO A 122 -24.87 47.16 33.42
N MET A 123 -23.76 47.04 34.16
CA MET A 123 -23.32 45.84 34.87
C MET A 123 -24.07 45.63 36.19
N LEU A 124 -24.40 44.37 36.50
CA LEU A 124 -24.72 43.90 37.86
C LEU A 124 -23.45 43.29 38.49
N PRO A 125 -23.24 43.44 39.82
CA PRO A 125 -21.99 43.03 40.47
C PRO A 125 -21.92 41.51 40.70
N PRO A 126 -20.72 40.89 40.66
CA PRO A 126 -20.55 39.47 40.96
C PRO A 126 -20.51 39.23 42.49
N THR A 127 -21.23 38.21 42.93
CA THR A 127 -21.12 37.63 44.27
C THR A 127 -19.87 36.72 44.36
N PRO A 128 -19.14 36.71 45.49
CA PRO A 128 -17.99 35.83 45.66
C PRO A 128 -18.45 34.45 46.13
N ILE A 129 -18.28 33.42 45.30
CA ILE A 129 -18.32 32.03 45.76
C ILE A 129 -16.89 31.52 45.83
N THR A 130 -16.52 31.18 47.05
CA THR A 130 -15.25 30.66 47.49
C THR A 130 -14.89 29.34 46.81
N SER A 131 -13.62 29.24 46.46
CA SER A 131 -12.95 28.07 45.92
C SER A 131 -12.96 26.89 46.88
N SER A 132 -13.49 25.76 46.44
CA SER A 132 -12.99 24.43 46.87
C SER A 132 -13.02 23.49 45.67
N ARG A 133 -12.04 23.65 44.77
CA ARG A 133 -11.74 22.59 43.79
C ARG A 133 -10.89 21.54 44.48
N ASN A 134 -11.53 20.48 44.96
CA ASN A 134 -10.85 19.21 45.19
C ASN A 134 -10.29 18.73 43.84
N ARG A 135 -8.98 18.84 43.68
CA ARG A 135 -8.24 18.37 42.51
C ARG A 135 -7.82 16.93 42.78
N SER A 136 -8.65 15.96 42.39
CA SER A 136 -8.28 14.54 42.15
C SER A 136 -9.47 13.69 41.70
N GLU A 137 -10.30 14.18 40.76
CA GLU A 137 -11.06 13.27 39.92
C GLU A 137 -10.16 12.87 38.76
N GLN A 138 -9.58 11.68 38.86
CA GLN A 138 -8.90 11.02 37.74
C GLN A 138 -9.97 10.82 36.66
N TYR A 139 -9.94 11.62 35.60
CA TYR A 139 -10.90 11.54 34.49
C TYR A 139 -10.78 10.17 33.84
N VAL A 140 -11.68 9.26 34.18
CA VAL A 140 -11.79 7.94 33.55
C VAL A 140 -12.53 8.15 32.23
N MET A 141 -11.80 8.05 31.13
CA MET A 141 -12.43 8.08 29.80
C MET A 141 -13.02 6.70 29.55
N MET A 142 -14.36 6.64 29.45
CA MET A 142 -15.03 5.47 28.89
C MET A 142 -14.67 5.40 27.41
N ILE A 143 -14.26 4.22 26.95
CA ILE A 143 -14.08 4.00 25.52
C ILE A 143 -15.48 3.83 24.91
N PRO A 144 -15.79 4.53 23.81
CA PRO A 144 -17.03 4.32 23.06
C PRO A 144 -17.20 2.84 22.72
N ASP A 145 -18.41 2.32 22.83
CA ASP A 145 -18.68 0.93 22.45
C ASP A 145 -18.54 0.76 20.93
N GLN A 146 -18.44 -0.49 20.47
CA GLN A 146 -18.31 -0.75 19.03
C GLN A 146 -19.50 -0.16 18.25
N GLU A 147 -20.70 -0.15 18.83
CA GLU A 147 -21.89 0.46 18.21
C GLU A 147 -21.82 1.99 18.12
N ASP A 148 -21.10 2.66 19.04
CA ASP A 148 -20.93 4.12 19.03
C ASP A 148 -20.03 4.58 17.87
N VAL A 149 -19.08 3.74 17.48
CA VAL A 149 -18.16 4.02 16.35
C VAL A 149 -18.81 3.67 15.01
N LEU A 150 -19.72 2.70 15.01
CA LEU A 150 -20.37 2.19 13.80
C LEU A 150 -21.67 2.93 13.51
N SER A 151 -21.61 3.97 12.70
CA SER A 151 -22.83 4.68 12.24
C SER A 151 -23.61 3.85 11.22
N SER A 152 -24.68 3.20 11.67
CA SER A 152 -25.65 2.52 10.79
C SER A 152 -26.65 3.48 10.12
N ALA A 153 -26.58 4.78 10.44
CA ALA A 153 -27.56 5.79 10.02
C ALA A 153 -27.44 6.18 8.52
N VAL A 154 -26.33 5.82 7.85
CA VAL A 154 -26.09 6.14 6.44
C VAL A 154 -25.89 4.87 5.62
N GLU A 155 -25.01 3.97 6.06
CA GLU A 155 -24.79 2.68 5.43
C GLU A 155 -24.31 1.67 6.49
N LYS A 156 -24.60 0.38 6.31
CA LYS A 156 -24.10 -0.63 7.25
C LYS A 156 -22.57 -0.66 7.16
N PRO A 157 -21.84 -0.61 8.29
CA PRO A 157 -20.39 -0.66 8.27
C PRO A 157 -19.91 -1.94 7.59
N GLN A 158 -19.03 -1.78 6.60
CA GLN A 158 -18.41 -2.91 5.94
C GLN A 158 -17.04 -3.17 6.57
N PHE A 159 -16.94 -4.22 7.38
CA PHE A 159 -15.68 -4.62 7.99
C PHE A 159 -14.66 -5.06 6.94
N ALA A 160 -13.37 -4.94 7.27
CA ALA A 160 -12.26 -5.29 6.39
C ALA A 160 -12.29 -6.76 5.94
N CYS A 161 -12.79 -7.64 6.82
CA CYS A 161 -13.09 -9.04 6.55
C CYS A 161 -14.18 -9.50 7.54
N ASP A 162 -14.85 -10.62 7.25
CA ASP A 162 -15.89 -11.20 8.10
C ASP A 162 -15.90 -12.73 8.00
N GLU A 163 -16.83 -13.39 8.71
CA GLU A 163 -17.00 -14.84 8.71
C GLU A 163 -17.12 -15.48 7.32
N THR A 164 -17.51 -14.73 6.29
CA THR A 164 -17.68 -15.26 4.93
C THR A 164 -16.35 -15.42 4.19
N ASN A 165 -15.32 -14.68 4.58
CA ASN A 165 -14.03 -14.64 3.89
C ASN A 165 -12.83 -14.87 4.81
N SER A 166 -12.99 -14.81 6.13
CA SER A 166 -11.91 -15.11 7.07
C SER A 166 -12.40 -15.82 8.35
N PRO A 167 -11.79 -16.95 8.75
CA PRO A 167 -12.15 -17.67 9.95
C PRO A 167 -11.70 -16.99 11.26
N ASN A 168 -10.84 -15.98 11.19
CA ASN A 168 -10.31 -15.24 12.34
C ASN A 168 -10.68 -13.75 12.32
N TYR A 169 -11.75 -13.43 11.61
CA TYR A 169 -12.29 -12.07 11.46
C TYR A 169 -12.58 -11.38 12.80
N MET A 170 -13.02 -12.13 13.82
CA MET A 170 -13.33 -11.64 15.18
C MET A 170 -12.10 -11.18 15.99
N ILE A 171 -10.89 -11.44 15.48
CA ILE A 171 -9.64 -10.97 16.08
C ILE A 171 -9.02 -9.85 15.24
N TYR A 172 -9.01 -10.01 13.91
CA TYR A 172 -8.20 -9.16 13.02
C TYR A 172 -8.98 -8.11 12.24
N CYS A 173 -10.31 -8.21 12.17
CA CYS A 173 -11.13 -7.33 11.32
C CYS A 173 -12.27 -6.65 12.08
N GLN A 174 -12.76 -7.28 13.15
CA GLN A 174 -13.82 -6.77 14.02
C GLN A 174 -13.73 -7.43 15.39
N GLY A 175 -14.57 -7.01 16.34
CA GLY A 175 -14.72 -7.65 17.65
C GLY A 175 -14.13 -6.85 18.80
N GLU A 176 -14.54 -7.21 20.02
CA GLU A 176 -14.24 -6.47 21.26
C GLU A 176 -12.74 -6.36 21.54
N LEU A 177 -11.96 -7.42 21.29
CA LEU A 177 -10.51 -7.40 21.52
C LEU A 177 -9.81 -6.39 20.59
N LEU A 178 -10.11 -6.44 19.29
CA LEU A 178 -9.56 -5.49 18.32
C LEU A 178 -9.93 -4.06 18.69
N HIS A 179 -11.22 -3.84 18.99
CA HIS A 179 -11.75 -2.54 19.39
C HIS A 179 -11.04 -1.99 20.63
N ALA A 180 -10.94 -2.79 21.70
CA ALA A 180 -10.27 -2.41 22.93
C ALA A 180 -8.80 -2.04 22.69
N VAL A 181 -8.07 -2.84 21.91
CA VAL A 181 -6.65 -2.59 21.61
C VAL A 181 -6.46 -1.28 20.85
N MET A 182 -7.33 -0.98 19.88
CA MET A 182 -7.26 0.26 19.09
C MET A 182 -7.62 1.48 19.93
N MET A 183 -8.73 1.43 20.67
CA MET A 183 -9.23 2.56 21.46
C MET A 183 -8.35 2.88 22.68
N LEU A 184 -7.72 1.88 23.28
CA LEU A 184 -6.74 2.06 24.37
C LEU A 184 -5.36 2.52 23.86
N ASN A 185 -5.17 2.60 22.54
CA ASN A 185 -3.90 2.94 21.91
C ASN A 185 -2.72 2.15 22.55
N ILE A 186 -2.90 0.83 22.62
CA ILE A 186 -1.92 -0.08 23.26
C ILE A 186 -0.57 0.01 22.56
N PHE A 187 -0.60 0.09 21.23
CA PHE A 187 0.54 0.23 20.35
C PHE A 187 0.49 1.56 19.60
N LYS A 188 1.64 2.22 19.45
CA LYS A 188 1.75 3.48 18.69
C LYS A 188 1.31 3.34 17.22
N ASP A 189 1.52 2.15 16.68
CA ASP A 189 1.16 1.79 15.32
C ASP A 189 0.03 0.76 15.36
N SER A 190 -1.13 1.12 14.80
CA SER A 190 -2.32 0.26 14.73
C SER A 190 -2.08 -1.05 13.97
N LYS A 191 -1.12 -1.10 13.03
CA LYS A 191 -0.79 -2.34 12.31
C LYS A 191 -0.08 -3.36 13.21
N THR A 192 0.52 -2.92 14.31
CA THR A 192 1.28 -3.80 15.21
C THR A 192 0.41 -4.95 15.70
N PHE A 193 -0.78 -4.66 16.22
CA PHE A 193 -1.66 -5.70 16.77
C PHE A 193 -2.15 -6.68 15.70
N VAL A 194 -2.63 -6.14 14.57
CA VAL A 194 -3.20 -6.99 13.51
C VAL A 194 -2.16 -7.83 12.78
N ASP A 195 -0.86 -7.53 12.95
CA ASP A 195 0.26 -8.34 12.44
C ASP A 195 0.75 -9.42 13.41
N LYS A 196 0.27 -9.42 14.66
CA LYS A 196 0.70 -10.40 15.65
C LYS A 196 -0.05 -11.73 15.44
N PRO A 197 0.64 -12.86 15.28
CA PRO A 197 -0.03 -14.15 15.19
C PRO A 197 -0.44 -14.65 16.57
N LEU A 198 -1.56 -15.35 16.63
CA LEU A 198 -2.09 -15.96 17.84
C LEU A 198 -1.28 -17.19 18.26
N LYS A 199 -1.13 -17.40 19.56
CA LYS A 199 -0.56 -18.64 20.12
C LYS A 199 -1.57 -19.80 20.11
N ARG A 200 -2.86 -19.50 20.08
CA ARG A 200 -3.98 -20.45 20.15
C ARG A 200 -5.09 -20.07 19.18
N ASP A 201 -6.09 -20.93 19.03
CA ASP A 201 -7.18 -20.71 18.09
C ASP A 201 -8.02 -19.46 18.47
N PRO A 202 -8.51 -18.69 17.48
CA PRO A 202 -9.10 -17.38 17.71
C PRO A 202 -10.34 -17.42 18.60
N GLU A 203 -11.14 -18.49 18.54
CA GLU A 203 -12.35 -18.62 19.36
C GLU A 203 -12.01 -18.77 20.85
N ILE A 204 -10.89 -19.43 21.18
CA ILE A 204 -10.42 -19.59 22.57
C ILE A 204 -9.98 -18.23 23.11
N VAL A 205 -9.15 -17.52 22.34
CA VAL A 205 -8.63 -16.20 22.75
C VAL A 205 -9.75 -15.17 22.86
N ALA A 206 -10.71 -15.18 21.93
CA ALA A 206 -11.87 -14.28 22.00
C ALA A 206 -12.75 -14.57 23.23
N ALA A 207 -13.01 -15.84 23.54
CA ALA A 207 -13.81 -16.21 24.71
C ALA A 207 -13.13 -15.82 26.03
N GLU A 208 -11.83 -16.09 26.17
CA GLU A 208 -11.08 -15.71 27.37
C GLU A 208 -10.98 -14.19 27.55
N PHE A 209 -10.88 -13.43 26.45
CA PHE A 209 -10.92 -11.97 26.53
C PHE A 209 -12.26 -11.51 27.13
N LYS A 210 -13.37 -12.07 26.65
CA LYS A 210 -14.70 -11.74 27.14
C LYS A 210 -14.90 -12.13 28.61
N ASP A 211 -14.38 -13.28 29.02
CA ASP A 211 -14.44 -13.73 30.41
C ASP A 211 -13.60 -12.85 31.35
N GLN A 212 -12.45 -12.35 30.87
CA GLN A 212 -11.58 -11.46 31.64
C GLN A 212 -12.10 -10.02 31.71
N PHE A 213 -12.79 -9.56 30.67
CA PHE A 213 -13.33 -8.20 30.56
C PHE A 213 -14.87 -8.24 30.36
N PRO A 214 -15.66 -8.68 31.36
CA PRO A 214 -17.11 -8.87 31.21
C PRO A 214 -17.94 -7.58 31.21
N GLY A 215 -17.31 -6.43 31.45
CA GLY A 215 -17.96 -5.12 31.53
C GLY A 215 -17.33 -4.09 30.60
N THR A 216 -17.78 -2.84 30.69
CA THR A 216 -17.26 -1.74 29.87
C THR A 216 -15.77 -1.52 30.12
N ILE A 217 -14.97 -1.61 29.06
CA ILE A 217 -13.52 -1.37 29.10
C ILE A 217 -13.26 0.14 29.17
N THR A 218 -12.36 0.53 30.06
CA THR A 218 -12.00 1.92 30.32
C THR A 218 -10.51 2.16 30.13
N SER A 219 -10.09 3.43 30.13
CA SER A 219 -8.66 3.79 30.11
C SER A 219 -7.81 3.13 31.21
N ASN A 220 -8.42 2.71 32.33
CA ASN A 220 -7.71 2.05 33.43
C ASN A 220 -7.33 0.60 33.10
N ASP A 221 -8.02 -0.04 32.16
CA ASP A 221 -7.79 -1.43 31.75
C ASP A 221 -6.62 -1.57 30.77
N ARG A 222 -5.98 -0.45 30.40
CA ARG A 222 -4.92 -0.39 29.39
C ARG A 222 -3.79 -1.38 29.63
N GLU A 223 -3.28 -1.47 30.86
CA GLU A 223 -2.18 -2.40 31.17
C GLU A 223 -2.66 -3.85 31.21
N ALA A 224 -3.86 -4.12 31.73
CA ALA A 224 -4.44 -5.46 31.73
C ALA A 224 -4.70 -5.99 30.30
N VAL A 225 -5.21 -5.15 29.40
CA VAL A 225 -5.38 -5.50 27.98
C VAL A 225 -4.02 -5.73 27.31
N ARG A 226 -3.00 -4.93 27.63
CA ARG A 226 -1.63 -5.17 27.13
C ARG A 226 -1.09 -6.53 27.59
N GLU A 227 -1.24 -6.85 28.87
CA GLU A 227 -0.81 -8.15 29.42
C GLU A 227 -1.55 -9.31 28.76
N PHE A 228 -2.85 -9.16 28.53
CA PHE A 228 -3.65 -10.14 27.78
C PHE A 228 -3.10 -10.37 26.37
N VAL A 229 -2.78 -9.30 25.63
CA VAL A 229 -2.19 -9.41 24.29
C VAL A 229 -0.83 -10.10 24.34
N ASN A 230 0.06 -9.70 25.26
CA ASN A 230 1.38 -10.30 25.40
C ASN A 230 1.32 -11.81 25.76
N ALA A 231 0.32 -12.20 26.58
CA ALA A 231 0.10 -13.59 26.93
C ALA A 231 -0.36 -14.42 25.73
N ASN A 232 -1.21 -13.87 24.86
CA ASN A 232 -1.92 -14.63 23.82
C ASN A 232 -1.34 -14.55 22.40
N PHE A 233 -0.45 -13.59 22.13
CA PHE A 233 0.07 -13.32 20.81
C PHE A 233 1.60 -13.42 20.77
N ASN A 234 2.18 -13.80 19.64
CA ASN A 234 3.62 -13.69 19.40
C ASN A 234 3.97 -12.31 18.83
N GLU A 235 5.26 -12.08 18.60
CA GLU A 235 5.74 -10.85 17.96
C GLU A 235 5.38 -10.78 16.47
N GLU A 236 5.17 -9.56 15.98
CA GLU A 236 4.87 -9.34 14.57
C GLU A 236 6.05 -9.78 13.68
N GLY A 237 5.72 -10.47 12.58
CA GLY A 237 6.74 -11.07 11.71
C GLY A 237 7.26 -12.43 12.18
N HIS A 238 6.79 -12.98 13.31
CA HIS A 238 7.12 -14.35 13.72
C HIS A 238 6.78 -15.40 12.65
N GLU A 239 5.80 -15.10 11.80
CA GLU A 239 5.27 -15.94 10.71
C GLU A 239 6.24 -16.08 9.52
N LEU A 240 7.31 -15.28 9.50
CA LEU A 240 8.21 -15.12 8.38
C LEU A 240 9.60 -15.67 8.70
N GLU A 241 10.28 -16.13 7.66
CA GLU A 241 11.69 -16.51 7.67
C GLU A 241 12.45 -15.70 6.62
N GLU A 242 13.75 -15.51 6.85
CA GLU A 242 14.64 -15.03 5.80
C GLU A 242 14.77 -16.09 4.71
N CYS A 243 14.87 -15.66 3.46
CA CYS A 243 15.08 -16.58 2.34
C CYS A 243 16.35 -16.32 1.57
N GLU A 244 16.81 -17.38 0.92
CA GLU A 244 17.93 -17.35 0.00
C GLU A 244 17.44 -17.11 -1.42
N LEU A 245 17.92 -16.02 -2.02
CA LEU A 245 17.69 -15.70 -3.42
C LEU A 245 18.71 -16.45 -4.28
N VAL A 246 18.30 -17.60 -4.80
CA VAL A 246 19.19 -18.57 -5.48
C VAL A 246 19.85 -18.03 -6.75
N ASP A 247 19.21 -17.07 -7.42
CA ASP A 247 19.68 -16.42 -8.65
C ASP A 247 20.30 -15.04 -8.40
N TRP A 248 20.47 -14.65 -7.13
CA TRP A 248 21.12 -13.39 -6.79
C TRP A 248 22.63 -13.45 -7.05
N GLN A 249 23.14 -12.41 -7.69
CA GLN A 249 24.57 -12.24 -7.93
C GLN A 249 25.04 -10.91 -7.35
N LYS A 250 26.24 -10.88 -6.77
CA LYS A 250 26.78 -9.66 -6.14
C LYS A 250 26.97 -8.52 -7.14
N GLU A 251 27.46 -8.85 -8.32
CA GLU A 251 27.80 -7.91 -9.38
C GLU A 251 27.18 -8.39 -10.71
N PRO A 252 25.86 -8.25 -10.90
CA PRO A 252 25.19 -8.70 -12.13
C PRO A 252 25.72 -7.95 -13.35
N GLU A 253 25.97 -8.65 -14.45
CA GLU A 253 26.54 -8.08 -15.69
C GLU A 253 25.71 -6.90 -16.21
N GLN A 254 24.38 -7.00 -16.14
CA GLN A 254 23.48 -5.93 -16.56
C GLN A 254 23.69 -4.65 -15.74
N LEU A 255 23.94 -4.75 -14.43
CA LEU A 255 24.20 -3.59 -13.58
C LEU A 255 25.60 -3.03 -13.83
N LEU A 256 26.59 -3.88 -14.10
CA LEU A 256 27.95 -3.45 -14.44
C LEU A 256 28.01 -2.68 -15.77
N SER A 257 27.06 -2.94 -16.69
CA SER A 257 26.96 -2.26 -17.98
C SER A 257 26.53 -0.78 -17.88
N ILE A 258 26.08 -0.32 -16.71
CA ILE A 258 25.72 1.08 -16.48
C ILE A 258 26.99 1.93 -16.58
N GLU A 259 27.04 2.86 -17.55
CA GLU A 259 28.21 3.69 -17.84
C GLU A 259 28.56 4.62 -16.66
N ASP A 260 27.55 5.32 -16.14
CA ASP A 260 27.68 6.26 -15.04
C ASP A 260 28.09 5.53 -13.74
N PRO A 261 29.25 5.88 -13.13
CA PRO A 261 29.78 5.17 -11.97
C PRO A 261 28.91 5.33 -10.72
N ASP A 262 28.26 6.47 -10.53
CA ASP A 262 27.43 6.74 -9.36
C ASP A 262 26.11 5.97 -9.45
N LEU A 263 25.49 5.97 -10.64
CA LEU A 263 24.29 5.17 -10.90
C LEU A 263 24.57 3.66 -10.82
N ARG A 264 25.72 3.21 -11.32
CA ARG A 264 26.16 1.81 -11.19
C ARG A 264 26.32 1.43 -9.73
N GLN A 265 26.98 2.27 -8.93
CA GLN A 265 27.17 2.03 -7.51
C GLN A 265 25.85 2.01 -6.74
N PHE A 266 24.92 2.92 -7.08
CA PHE A 266 23.56 2.93 -6.54
C PHE A 266 22.81 1.63 -6.89
N ALA A 267 22.85 1.19 -8.15
CA ALA A 267 22.18 -0.05 -8.57
C ALA A 267 22.73 -1.28 -7.83
N LEU A 268 24.05 -1.37 -7.63
CA LEU A 268 24.67 -2.44 -6.84
C LEU A 268 24.25 -2.39 -5.36
N GLN A 269 24.05 -1.19 -4.79
CA GLN A 269 23.51 -1.05 -3.43
C GLN A 269 22.06 -1.53 -3.35
N VAL A 270 21.21 -1.18 -4.32
CA VAL A 270 19.84 -1.68 -4.42
C VAL A 270 19.83 -3.20 -4.55
N ASN A 271 20.71 -3.77 -5.37
CA ASN A 271 20.84 -5.21 -5.52
C ASN A 271 21.15 -5.93 -4.18
N LEU A 272 21.96 -5.33 -3.31
CA LEU A 272 22.23 -5.88 -1.97
C LEU A 272 21.00 -5.84 -1.05
N ILE A 273 20.07 -4.92 -1.26
CA ILE A 273 18.87 -4.77 -0.44
C ILE A 273 17.89 -5.94 -0.68
N TRP A 274 17.85 -6.52 -1.88
CA TRP A 274 16.97 -7.67 -2.18
C TRP A 274 17.14 -8.81 -1.17
N LYS A 275 18.39 -9.15 -0.81
CA LYS A 275 18.68 -10.16 0.21
C LYS A 275 18.07 -9.83 1.57
N LYS A 276 18.06 -8.55 1.95
CA LYS A 276 17.53 -8.10 3.25
C LYS A 276 16.01 -8.13 3.31
N LEU A 277 15.36 -7.99 2.15
CA LEU A 277 13.90 -7.90 2.01
C LEU A 277 13.25 -9.22 1.58
N CYS A 278 14.04 -10.24 1.24
CA CYS A 278 13.55 -11.58 0.93
C CYS A 278 12.88 -12.22 2.16
N ARG A 279 11.62 -12.65 2.03
CA ARG A 279 10.92 -13.45 3.03
C ARG A 279 10.30 -14.72 2.43
N THR A 280 10.25 -15.77 3.24
CA THR A 280 9.41 -16.96 3.06
C THR A 280 8.42 -17.06 4.21
N ILE A 281 7.30 -17.73 3.99
CA ILE A 281 6.29 -17.96 5.03
C ILE A 281 6.56 -19.31 5.68
N LYS A 282 6.57 -19.33 7.02
CA LYS A 282 6.73 -20.55 7.80
C LYS A 282 5.60 -21.55 7.51
N LYS A 283 5.93 -22.83 7.61
CA LYS A 283 4.94 -23.93 7.47
C LYS A 283 3.81 -23.83 8.50
N GLU A 284 4.07 -23.26 9.68
CA GLU A 284 3.04 -23.06 10.73
C GLU A 284 1.83 -22.28 10.22
N VAL A 285 2.01 -21.35 9.27
CA VAL A 285 0.92 -20.56 8.69
C VAL A 285 -0.01 -21.44 7.83
N VAL A 286 0.53 -22.47 7.19
CA VAL A 286 -0.26 -23.45 6.43
C VAL A 286 -0.95 -24.44 7.37
N GLU A 287 -0.27 -24.86 8.43
CA GLU A 287 -0.77 -25.85 9.39
C GLU A 287 -1.85 -25.26 10.31
N HIS A 288 -1.75 -23.96 10.63
CA HIS A 288 -2.62 -23.27 11.57
C HIS A 288 -3.15 -21.92 11.03
N PRO A 289 -3.75 -21.85 9.83
CA PRO A 289 -4.07 -20.58 9.15
C PRO A 289 -4.99 -19.66 9.95
N ARG A 290 -5.83 -20.21 10.83
CA ARG A 290 -6.72 -19.43 11.71
C ARG A 290 -5.97 -18.60 12.75
N ARG A 291 -4.71 -18.91 13.04
CA ARG A 291 -3.88 -18.19 14.02
C ARG A 291 -3.12 -17.01 13.43
N HIS A 292 -3.28 -16.77 12.13
CA HIS A 292 -2.44 -15.86 11.37
C HIS A 292 -3.32 -14.87 10.61
N SER A 293 -2.97 -13.60 10.68
CA SER A 293 -3.53 -12.65 9.72
C SER A 293 -2.79 -12.72 8.38
N LEU A 294 -1.56 -13.25 8.35
CA LEU A 294 -0.79 -13.42 7.11
C LEU A 294 -1.41 -14.51 6.23
N ILE A 295 -1.62 -14.19 4.96
CA ILE A 295 -2.09 -15.10 3.94
C ILE A 295 -0.90 -15.85 3.36
N TYR A 296 -0.95 -17.18 3.40
CA TYR A 296 0.09 -18.04 2.87
C TYR A 296 0.25 -17.90 1.35
N VAL A 297 1.49 -17.94 0.88
CA VAL A 297 1.89 -18.13 -0.52
C VAL A 297 3.08 -19.11 -0.58
N PRO A 298 3.20 -19.91 -1.65
CA PRO A 298 4.11 -21.05 -1.67
C PRO A 298 5.60 -20.71 -1.89
N ASN A 299 5.92 -19.58 -2.50
CA ASN A 299 7.29 -19.21 -2.86
C ASN A 299 7.80 -18.01 -2.05
N GLU A 300 9.11 -17.80 -2.05
CA GLU A 300 9.70 -16.57 -1.54
C GLU A 300 9.17 -15.31 -2.24
N PHE A 301 9.20 -14.19 -1.52
CA PHE A 301 8.86 -12.88 -2.05
C PHE A 301 9.71 -11.80 -1.39
N VAL A 302 9.79 -10.65 -2.03
CA VAL A 302 10.45 -9.46 -1.51
C VAL A 302 9.39 -8.51 -0.95
N VAL A 303 9.57 -8.07 0.29
CA VAL A 303 8.70 -7.08 0.95
C VAL A 303 9.16 -5.64 0.69
N PRO A 304 8.29 -4.62 0.81
CA PRO A 304 8.72 -3.21 0.75
C PRO A 304 9.72 -2.84 1.85
N GLY A 305 9.58 -3.43 3.04
CA GLY A 305 10.46 -3.23 4.19
C GLY A 305 9.86 -2.39 5.34
N GLY A 306 10.56 -2.36 6.46
CA GLY A 306 10.10 -1.68 7.68
C GLY A 306 8.88 -2.38 8.29
N ARG A 307 7.79 -1.63 8.50
CA ARG A 307 6.52 -2.16 9.04
C ARG A 307 5.74 -3.03 8.04
N PHE A 308 6.10 -2.98 6.76
CA PHE A 308 5.47 -3.74 5.68
C PHE A 308 6.16 -5.09 5.57
N ARG A 309 5.54 -6.11 6.18
CA ARG A 309 6.11 -7.46 6.33
C ARG A 309 5.46 -8.49 5.41
N GLU A 310 4.43 -8.09 4.69
CA GLU A 310 3.73 -8.89 3.68
C GLU A 310 4.09 -8.42 2.28
N PHE A 311 3.78 -9.24 1.27
CA PHE A 311 3.79 -8.77 -0.11
C PHE A 311 2.67 -7.73 -0.30
N TYR A 312 2.94 -6.74 -1.16
CA TYR A 312 1.97 -5.75 -1.63
C TYR A 312 1.86 -5.84 -3.15
N TYR A 313 0.63 -5.76 -3.65
CA TYR A 313 0.35 -6.14 -5.02
C TYR A 313 1.02 -5.21 -6.04
N TRP A 314 0.69 -3.92 -6.07
CA TRP A 314 1.26 -3.02 -7.07
C TRP A 314 2.74 -2.71 -6.83
N ASP A 315 3.22 -2.72 -5.57
CA ASP A 315 4.63 -2.53 -5.21
C ASP A 315 5.49 -3.62 -5.85
N THR A 316 4.97 -4.85 -5.87
CA THR A 316 5.66 -6.00 -6.46
C THR A 316 5.96 -5.81 -7.95
N TYR A 317 5.19 -5.00 -8.69
CA TYR A 317 5.54 -4.69 -10.07
C TYR A 317 6.90 -4.00 -10.18
N TRP A 318 7.14 -2.98 -9.34
CA TRP A 318 8.38 -2.22 -9.34
C TRP A 318 9.55 -3.07 -8.84
N VAL A 319 9.27 -3.93 -7.85
CA VAL A 319 10.23 -4.93 -7.39
C VAL A 319 10.61 -5.88 -8.54
N ILE A 320 9.65 -6.43 -9.27
CA ILE A 320 9.91 -7.29 -10.44
C ILE A 320 10.78 -6.57 -11.48
N LYS A 321 10.51 -5.30 -11.78
CA LYS A 321 11.38 -4.54 -12.69
C LYS A 321 12.82 -4.42 -12.19
N GLY A 322 13.01 -4.17 -10.90
CA GLY A 322 14.33 -4.10 -10.27
C GLY A 322 15.06 -5.46 -10.26
N LEU A 323 14.34 -6.53 -9.98
CA LEU A 323 14.85 -7.91 -10.00
C LEU A 323 15.25 -8.32 -11.43
N LEU A 324 14.43 -8.02 -12.45
CA LEU A 324 14.78 -8.26 -13.85
C LEU A 324 16.03 -7.47 -14.27
N ALA A 325 16.15 -6.21 -13.86
CA ALA A 325 17.36 -5.43 -14.09
C ALA A 325 18.60 -6.01 -13.37
N SER A 326 18.39 -6.75 -12.29
CA SER A 326 19.43 -7.46 -11.53
C SER A 326 19.69 -8.89 -12.04
N GLY A 327 19.04 -9.31 -13.15
CA GLY A 327 19.18 -10.65 -13.73
C GLY A 327 18.46 -11.77 -12.96
N MET A 328 17.59 -11.43 -11.99
CA MET A 328 16.96 -12.37 -11.05
C MET A 328 15.64 -12.93 -11.58
N HIS A 329 15.70 -13.63 -12.71
CA HIS A 329 14.52 -14.13 -13.41
C HIS A 329 13.75 -15.20 -12.62
N GLN A 330 14.45 -16.10 -11.90
CA GLN A 330 13.80 -17.16 -11.13
C GLN A 330 13.02 -16.58 -9.94
N THR A 331 13.59 -15.58 -9.26
CA THR A 331 12.91 -14.85 -8.19
C THR A 331 11.65 -14.14 -8.72
N CYS A 332 11.74 -13.46 -9.87
CA CYS A 332 10.56 -12.85 -10.52
C CYS A 332 9.46 -13.88 -10.81
N LYS A 333 9.82 -15.02 -11.41
CA LYS A 333 8.88 -16.10 -11.73
C LYS A 333 8.11 -16.56 -10.50
N LYS A 334 8.82 -16.79 -9.39
CA LYS A 334 8.27 -17.21 -8.10
C LYS A 334 7.32 -16.19 -7.48
N MET A 335 7.66 -14.90 -7.53
CA MET A 335 6.76 -13.83 -7.07
C MET A 335 5.47 -13.77 -7.90
N ILE A 336 5.55 -13.94 -9.23
CA ILE A 336 4.38 -14.03 -10.11
C ILE A 336 3.53 -15.27 -9.77
N LEU A 337 4.17 -16.42 -9.52
CA LEU A 337 3.50 -17.66 -9.10
C LEU A 337 2.76 -17.52 -7.76
N ASN A 338 3.26 -16.69 -6.85
CA ASN A 338 2.53 -16.38 -5.61
C ASN A 338 1.21 -15.65 -5.91
N PHE A 339 1.20 -14.69 -6.83
CA PHE A 339 -0.06 -14.03 -7.23
C PHE A 339 -0.99 -14.96 -8.00
N HIS A 340 -0.46 -15.82 -8.87
CA HIS A 340 -1.23 -16.89 -9.50
C HIS A 340 -1.93 -17.77 -8.45
N TYR A 341 -1.19 -18.19 -7.41
CA TYR A 341 -1.74 -18.96 -6.29
C TYR A 341 -2.89 -18.21 -5.57
N LEU A 342 -2.76 -16.91 -5.31
CA LEU A 342 -3.84 -16.12 -4.70
C LEU A 342 -5.07 -16.01 -5.60
N VAL A 343 -4.87 -15.82 -6.91
CA VAL A 343 -5.98 -15.81 -7.87
C VAL A 343 -6.73 -17.14 -7.88
N ASP A 344 -6.03 -18.26 -7.75
CA ASP A 344 -6.66 -19.57 -7.74
C ASP A 344 -7.31 -19.95 -6.40
N THR A 345 -6.78 -19.48 -5.28
CA THR A 345 -7.29 -19.82 -3.94
C THR A 345 -8.30 -18.82 -3.40
N ILE A 346 -8.13 -17.52 -3.67
CA ILE A 346 -8.95 -16.42 -3.15
C ILE A 346 -9.84 -15.82 -4.25
N GLY A 347 -9.48 -15.99 -5.53
CA GLY A 347 -10.23 -15.46 -6.67
C GLY A 347 -9.76 -14.08 -7.15
N PHE A 348 -8.87 -13.42 -6.41
CA PHE A 348 -8.27 -12.14 -6.77
C PHE A 348 -6.96 -11.92 -6.01
N ILE A 349 -6.26 -10.83 -6.32
CA ILE A 349 -5.03 -10.44 -5.62
C ILE A 349 -5.37 -9.32 -4.63
N PRO A 350 -5.28 -9.54 -3.31
CA PRO A 350 -5.55 -8.50 -2.31
C PRO A 350 -4.49 -7.40 -2.35
N ASN A 351 -4.78 -6.27 -1.71
CA ASN A 351 -3.84 -5.14 -1.56
C ASN A 351 -2.48 -5.62 -1.02
N GLY A 352 -2.51 -6.42 0.04
CA GLY A 352 -1.36 -7.15 0.54
C GLY A 352 -1.76 -8.51 1.11
N GLY A 353 -0.77 -9.30 1.54
CA GLY A 353 -0.95 -10.67 2.01
C GLY A 353 -1.56 -10.81 3.40
N ARG A 354 -2.62 -10.08 3.74
CA ARG A 354 -3.25 -10.12 5.08
C ARG A 354 -4.77 -10.24 5.00
N VAL A 355 -5.40 -10.92 5.96
CA VAL A 355 -6.86 -11.16 5.98
C VAL A 355 -7.68 -9.88 5.98
N TYR A 356 -7.20 -8.81 6.62
CA TYR A 356 -7.84 -7.49 6.61
C TYR A 356 -7.72 -6.76 5.25
N TYR A 357 -7.13 -7.38 4.22
CA TYR A 357 -7.15 -6.92 2.84
C TYR A 357 -8.08 -7.75 1.93
N LEU A 358 -8.84 -8.70 2.46
CA LEU A 358 -9.68 -9.63 1.66
C LEU A 358 -10.90 -8.98 0.97
N ARG A 359 -11.12 -7.68 1.15
CA ARG A 359 -12.15 -6.91 0.43
C ARG A 359 -11.60 -5.83 -0.49
N ARG A 360 -10.27 -5.65 -0.48
CA ARG A 360 -9.60 -4.54 -1.17
C ARG A 360 -8.48 -5.06 -2.05
N SER A 361 -8.36 -4.49 -3.23
CA SER A 361 -7.23 -4.73 -4.11
C SER A 361 -6.43 -3.44 -4.33
N GLN A 362 -5.48 -3.50 -5.26
CA GLN A 362 -4.64 -2.38 -5.68
C GLN A 362 -4.69 -2.26 -7.21
N PRO A 363 -4.03 -1.27 -7.83
CA PRO A 363 -3.95 -1.20 -9.29
C PRO A 363 -3.55 -2.56 -9.91
N PRO A 364 -4.25 -3.01 -10.96
CA PRO A 364 -4.06 -4.34 -11.52
C PRO A 364 -2.74 -4.44 -12.28
N MET A 365 -1.67 -4.80 -11.58
CA MET A 365 -0.33 -4.91 -12.17
C MET A 365 0.07 -6.35 -12.54
N PHE A 366 -0.77 -7.35 -12.32
CA PHE A 366 -0.44 -8.76 -12.60
C PHE A 366 -0.11 -9.05 -14.07
N ILE A 367 -0.93 -8.56 -15.01
CA ILE A 367 -0.66 -8.71 -16.45
C ILE A 367 0.63 -7.97 -16.85
N PRO A 368 0.86 -6.70 -16.44
CA PRO A 368 2.15 -6.03 -16.63
C PRO A 368 3.36 -6.79 -16.08
N MET A 369 3.26 -7.43 -14.90
CA MET A 369 4.35 -8.23 -14.34
C MET A 369 4.72 -9.40 -15.25
N ILE A 370 3.72 -10.14 -15.73
CA ILE A 370 3.90 -11.27 -16.65
C ILE A 370 4.48 -10.78 -17.98
N TYR A 371 4.01 -9.65 -18.49
CA TYR A 371 4.54 -9.03 -19.70
C TYR A 371 6.02 -8.68 -19.56
N GLU A 372 6.41 -7.97 -18.49
CA GLU A 372 7.82 -7.60 -18.27
C GLU A 372 8.71 -8.84 -18.10
N TYR A 373 8.21 -9.87 -17.39
CA TYR A 373 8.91 -11.15 -17.25
C TYR A 373 9.11 -11.85 -18.60
N HIS A 374 8.05 -11.98 -19.39
CA HIS A 374 8.11 -12.62 -20.70
C HIS A 374 9.02 -11.84 -21.67
N MET A 375 8.96 -10.50 -21.64
CA MET A 375 9.86 -9.68 -22.46
C MET A 375 11.34 -9.83 -22.11
N ALA A 376 11.66 -10.19 -20.87
CA ALA A 376 13.04 -10.39 -20.41
C ALA A 376 13.55 -11.83 -20.63
N THR A 377 12.65 -12.82 -20.70
CA THR A 377 13.00 -14.24 -20.67
C THR A 377 12.61 -15.02 -21.93
N GLU A 378 11.67 -14.50 -22.70
CA GLU A 378 11.04 -15.20 -23.85
C GLU A 378 10.42 -16.56 -23.45
N ASP A 379 10.03 -16.73 -22.18
CA ASP A 379 9.39 -17.94 -21.66
C ASP A 379 7.90 -18.00 -22.08
N ASP A 380 7.67 -18.50 -23.31
CA ASP A 380 6.33 -18.71 -23.87
C ASP A 380 5.49 -19.70 -23.06
N GLU A 381 6.11 -20.75 -22.53
CA GLU A 381 5.42 -21.79 -21.76
C GLU A 381 4.83 -21.19 -20.47
N PHE A 382 5.63 -20.40 -19.75
CA PHE A 382 5.15 -19.71 -18.56
C PHE A 382 4.05 -18.70 -18.88
N LEU A 383 4.20 -17.89 -19.94
CA LEU A 383 3.16 -16.95 -20.37
C LEU A 383 1.83 -17.67 -20.63
N LEU A 384 1.86 -18.79 -21.38
CA LEU A 384 0.68 -19.59 -21.68
C LEU A 384 0.06 -20.19 -20.40
N SER A 385 0.87 -20.65 -19.45
CA SER A 385 0.41 -21.19 -18.18
C SER A 385 -0.37 -20.16 -17.33
N MET A 386 -0.07 -18.86 -17.49
CA MET A 386 -0.69 -17.79 -16.70
C MET A 386 -1.98 -17.21 -17.31
N LEU A 387 -2.36 -17.60 -18.54
CA LEU A 387 -3.51 -17.03 -19.27
C LEU A 387 -4.81 -17.06 -18.45
N ASN A 388 -5.13 -18.20 -17.84
CA ASN A 388 -6.35 -18.37 -17.05
C ASN A 388 -6.41 -17.39 -15.86
N SER A 389 -5.30 -17.19 -15.14
CA SER A 389 -5.26 -16.25 -14.02
C SER A 389 -5.32 -14.80 -14.49
N MET A 390 -4.71 -14.46 -15.63
CA MET A 390 -4.85 -13.13 -16.23
C MET A 390 -6.31 -12.82 -16.61
N GLU A 391 -7.04 -13.78 -17.18
CA GLU A 391 -8.46 -13.63 -17.50
C GLU A 391 -9.33 -13.46 -16.26
N LYS A 392 -9.09 -14.26 -15.21
CA LYS A 392 -9.78 -14.13 -13.92
C LYS A 392 -9.57 -12.73 -13.33
N VAL A 393 -8.32 -12.27 -13.24
CA VAL A 393 -7.98 -10.93 -12.75
C VAL A 393 -8.70 -9.87 -13.58
N ALA A 394 -8.56 -9.87 -14.91
CA ALA A 394 -9.22 -8.89 -15.76
C ALA A 394 -10.76 -8.86 -15.56
N THR A 395 -11.37 -10.02 -15.34
CA THR A 395 -12.81 -10.14 -15.09
C THR A 395 -13.20 -9.57 -13.73
N THR A 396 -12.44 -9.85 -12.66
CA THR A 396 -12.69 -9.34 -11.31
C THR A 396 -12.70 -7.81 -11.28
N TYR A 397 -11.74 -7.17 -11.95
CA TYR A 397 -11.66 -5.71 -12.02
C TYR A 397 -12.77 -5.09 -12.88
N ASN A 398 -13.12 -5.71 -14.01
CA ASN A 398 -14.20 -5.21 -14.87
C ASN A 398 -15.57 -5.29 -14.20
N ARG A 399 -15.78 -6.26 -13.31
CA ARG A 399 -17.04 -6.42 -12.57
C ARG A 399 -17.12 -5.56 -11.30
N LYS A 400 -16.06 -4.79 -10.95
CA LYS A 400 -15.94 -4.05 -9.67
C LYS A 400 -16.24 -4.93 -8.45
N VAL A 401 -15.83 -6.20 -8.51
CA VAL A 401 -16.10 -7.19 -7.43
C VAL A 401 -15.26 -6.88 -6.19
N VAL A 402 -14.18 -6.12 -6.35
CA VAL A 402 -13.26 -5.73 -5.29
C VAL A 402 -13.16 -4.22 -5.21
N ASP A 403 -13.05 -3.70 -4.00
CA ASP A 403 -12.84 -2.28 -3.80
C ASP A 403 -11.40 -1.91 -4.19
N THR A 404 -11.28 -0.98 -5.14
CA THR A 404 -10.01 -0.36 -5.54
C THR A 404 -9.96 1.11 -5.14
N SER A 405 -10.93 1.58 -4.36
CA SER A 405 -10.96 2.93 -3.83
C SER A 405 -9.83 3.09 -2.81
N TRP A 406 -9.10 4.19 -2.96
CA TRP A 406 -7.90 4.50 -2.18
C TRP A 406 -8.21 5.09 -0.81
N PHE A 407 -9.46 5.05 -0.38
CA PHE A 407 -9.88 5.64 0.88
C PHE A 407 -9.73 4.60 1.99
N VAL A 408 -8.68 4.81 2.80
CA VAL A 408 -8.74 4.50 4.23
C VAL A 408 -9.95 5.26 4.76
N GLU A 409 -11.02 4.54 5.04
CA GLU A 409 -12.07 5.02 5.96
C GLU A 409 -11.74 4.48 7.34
#